data_AF-A0A7I8J3X5-F1
#
_entry.id   AF-A0A7I8J3X5-F1
#
_cell.length_a   1.000
_cell.length_b   1.000
_cell.length_c   1.000
_cell.angle_alpha   90.00
_cell.angle_beta   90.00
_cell.angle_gamma   90.00
#
_symmetry.space_group_name_H-M   'P 1'
#
loop_
_entity.id
_entity.type
_entity.pdbx_description
1 polymer ?
#
loop_
_entity_poly.entity_id
_entity_poly.type
_entity_poly.pdbx_seq_one_letter_code
_entity_poly.pdbx_strand_id
1 'polypeptide(L)'
;MDHGELWAIFGPGIAGAVFGAGWWFWVDAVVCSAVKVSFLHYLPGIFASLAALMFNGVKKEDIDYSPYEDGEWRVKLWLFLAYVVSFVSLAASVGLLVQDALTDKGPRPGLAPPAGMIYWTCHSE
;
A
#
# COMPACT_ATOMS: atom_id res chain seq x y z
N MET A 1 19.19 -25.39 -13.65
CA MET A 1 18.78 -23.97 -13.67
C MET A 1 19.75 -23.24 -12.78
N ASP A 2 20.32 -22.14 -13.30
CA ASP A 2 21.19 -21.29 -12.49
C ASP A 2 20.38 -20.59 -11.38
N HIS A 3 21.02 -20.23 -10.27
CA HIS A 3 20.32 -19.62 -9.14
C HIS A 3 19.64 -18.29 -9.53
N GLY A 4 20.26 -17.53 -10.46
CA GLY A 4 19.70 -16.28 -10.97
C GLY A 4 18.45 -16.48 -11.84
N GLU A 5 18.41 -17.56 -12.62
CA GLU A 5 17.25 -17.92 -13.45
C GLU A 5 16.05 -18.33 -12.59
N LEU A 6 16.31 -19.03 -11.48
CA LEU A 6 15.30 -19.42 -10.51
C LEU A 6 14.64 -18.19 -9.86
N TRP A 7 15.43 -17.21 -9.42
CA TRP A 7 14.92 -15.96 -8.86
C TRP A 7 14.15 -15.11 -9.89
N ALA A 8 14.55 -15.12 -11.16
CA ALA A 8 13.85 -14.40 -12.22
C ALA A 8 12.43 -14.94 -12.44
N ILE A 9 12.23 -16.25 -12.26
CA ILE A 9 10.92 -16.91 -12.42
C ILE A 9 10.04 -16.72 -11.16
N PHE A 10 10.60 -16.95 -9.98
CA PHE A 10 9.83 -16.89 -8.72
C PHE A 10 9.62 -15.48 -8.18
N GLY A 11 10.49 -14.52 -8.53
CA GLY A 11 10.48 -13.15 -8.01
C GLY A 11 9.14 -12.44 -8.15
N PRO A 12 8.55 -12.35 -9.37
CA PRO A 12 7.24 -11.74 -9.56
C PRO A 12 6.13 -12.43 -8.77
N GLY A 13 6.18 -13.77 -8.69
CA GLY A 13 5.21 -14.56 -7.92
C GLY A 13 5.26 -14.26 -6.42
N ILE A 14 6.46 -14.19 -5.85
CA ILE A 14 6.65 -13.84 -4.43
C ILE A 14 6.22 -12.39 -4.17
N ALA A 15 6.59 -11.45 -5.05
CA ALA A 15 6.19 -10.05 -4.93
C ALA A 15 4.66 -9.89 -4.98
N GLY A 16 4.00 -10.60 -5.88
CA GLY A 16 2.53 -10.64 -5.97
C GLY A 16 1.88 -11.26 -4.72
N ALA A 17 2.47 -12.32 -4.16
CA ALA A 17 1.97 -12.94 -2.93
C ALA A 17 2.06 -12.00 -1.72
N VAL A 18 3.20 -11.31 -1.55
CA VAL A 18 3.39 -10.31 -0.47
C VAL A 18 2.41 -9.14 -0.64
N PHE A 19 2.27 -8.63 -1.86
CA PHE A 19 1.30 -7.58 -2.16
C PHE A 19 -0.14 -8.03 -1.86
N GLY A 20 -0.52 -9.24 -2.31
CA GLY A 20 -1.84 -9.81 -2.09
C GLY A 20 -2.16 -10.03 -0.60
N ALA A 21 -1.18 -10.49 0.19
CA ALA A 21 -1.33 -10.62 1.63
C ALA A 21 -1.57 -9.26 2.31
N GLY A 22 -0.77 -8.25 1.96
CA GLY A 22 -0.95 -6.88 2.46
C GLY A 22 -2.32 -6.29 2.07
N TRP A 23 -2.72 -6.49 0.82
CA TRP A 23 -4.04 -6.08 0.32
C TRP A 23 -5.18 -6.75 1.08
N TRP A 24 -5.08 -8.05 1.31
CA TRP A 24 -6.07 -8.81 2.09
C TRP A 24 -6.20 -8.25 3.51
N PHE A 25 -5.08 -8.09 4.23
CA PHE A 25 -5.09 -7.54 5.59
C PHE A 25 -5.74 -6.17 5.64
N TRP A 26 -5.47 -5.34 4.64
CA TRP A 26 -6.07 -4.02 4.55
C TRP A 26 -7.60 -4.07 4.33
N VAL A 27 -8.08 -4.90 3.40
CA VAL A 27 -9.52 -5.07 3.17
C VAL A 27 -10.22 -5.66 4.41
N ASP A 28 -9.62 -6.66 5.05
CA ASP A 28 -10.14 -7.27 6.28
C ASP A 28 -10.27 -6.23 7.41
N ALA A 29 -9.23 -5.41 7.61
CA ALA A 29 -9.24 -4.34 8.60
C ALA A 29 -10.34 -3.30 8.32
N VAL A 30 -10.56 -2.93 7.05
CA VAL A 30 -11.63 -2.02 6.64
C VAL A 30 -13.01 -2.62 6.93
N VAL A 31 -13.23 -3.89 6.57
CA VAL A 31 -14.53 -4.57 6.74
C VAL A 31 -14.86 -4.78 8.22
N CYS A 32 -13.87 -5.12 9.04
CA CYS A 32 -14.04 -5.32 10.48
C CYS A 32 -14.09 -4.00 11.27
N SER A 33 -13.85 -2.85 10.63
CA SER A 33 -13.89 -1.56 11.32
C SER A 33 -15.32 -1.13 11.67
N ALA A 34 -15.54 -0.76 12.94
CA ALA A 34 -16.83 -0.23 13.40
C ALA A 34 -17.05 1.24 12.99
N VAL A 35 -16.00 1.93 12.54
CA VAL A 35 -16.01 3.34 12.15
C VAL A 35 -16.03 3.44 10.63
N LYS A 36 -16.92 4.27 10.09
CA LYS A 36 -16.99 4.49 8.64
C LYS A 36 -15.72 5.18 8.15
N VAL A 37 -14.85 4.42 7.51
CA VAL A 37 -13.63 4.93 6.88
C VAL A 37 -14.00 5.83 5.69
N SER A 38 -13.41 7.03 5.67
CA SER A 38 -13.61 8.02 4.61
C SER A 38 -13.03 7.52 3.28
N PHE A 39 -13.58 7.97 2.16
CA PHE A 39 -13.12 7.55 0.84
C PHE A 39 -11.62 7.84 0.60
N LEU A 40 -11.08 8.88 1.23
CA LEU A 40 -9.67 9.25 1.09
C LEU A 40 -8.72 8.15 1.54
N HIS A 41 -9.05 7.38 2.57
CA HIS A 41 -8.21 6.30 3.07
C HIS A 41 -8.15 5.10 2.12
N TYR A 42 -9.06 5.01 1.13
CA TYR A 42 -8.99 3.99 0.09
C TYR A 42 -8.09 4.36 -1.08
N LEU A 43 -7.86 5.64 -1.33
CA LEU A 43 -7.10 6.11 -2.50
C LEU A 43 -5.68 5.54 -2.55
N PRO A 44 -4.86 5.58 -1.47
CA PRO A 44 -3.53 5.00 -1.49
C PRO A 44 -3.54 3.53 -1.89
N GLY A 45 -4.42 2.72 -1.29
CA GLY A 45 -4.53 1.30 -1.63
C GLY A 45 -4.85 1.08 -3.13
N ILE A 46 -5.81 1.82 -3.67
CA ILE A 46 -6.21 1.68 -5.09
C ILE A 46 -5.04 2.03 -6.03
N PHE A 47 -4.30 3.12 -5.74
CA PHE A 47 -3.13 3.48 -6.53
C PHE A 47 -1.98 2.49 -6.38
N ALA A 48 -1.78 1.90 -5.19
CA ALA A 48 -0.82 0.81 -5.00
C ALA A 48 -1.16 -0.41 -5.86
N SER A 49 -2.43 -0.80 -5.94
CA SER A 49 -2.90 -1.90 -6.80
C SER A 49 -2.70 -1.60 -8.29
N LEU A 50 -2.97 -0.36 -8.72
CA LEU A 50 -2.71 0.06 -10.09
C LEU A 50 -1.20 -0.02 -10.42
N ALA A 51 -0.34 0.48 -9.52
CA ALA A 51 1.10 0.38 -9.69
C ALA A 51 1.58 -1.08 -9.74
N ALA A 52 1.04 -1.95 -8.88
CA ALA A 52 1.35 -3.38 -8.89
C ALA A 52 0.98 -4.03 -10.24
N LEU A 53 -0.19 -3.71 -10.81
CA LEU A 53 -0.56 -4.17 -12.15
C LEU A 53 0.39 -3.64 -13.23
N MET A 54 0.79 -2.38 -13.15
CA MET A 54 1.74 -1.78 -14.09
C MET A 54 3.10 -2.50 -14.06
N PHE A 55 3.61 -2.84 -12.86
CA PHE A 55 4.86 -3.59 -12.71
C PHE A 55 4.76 -5.02 -13.25
N ASN A 56 3.63 -5.70 -13.01
CA ASN A 56 3.40 -7.05 -13.52
C ASN A 56 3.14 -7.09 -15.04
N GLY A 57 2.75 -5.96 -15.64
CA GLY A 57 2.52 -5.83 -17.08
C GLY A 57 3.80 -5.70 -17.91
N VAL A 58 4.97 -5.51 -17.29
CA VAL A 58 6.26 -5.36 -17.98
C VAL A 58 7.04 -6.68 -17.92
N LYS A 59 7.45 -7.20 -19.08
CA LYS A 59 8.33 -8.36 -19.14
C LYS A 59 9.78 -7.94 -18.95
N LYS A 60 10.57 -8.79 -18.31
CA LYS A 60 12.01 -8.56 -18.11
C LYS A 60 12.78 -8.49 -19.44
N GLU A 61 12.27 -9.18 -20.45
CA GLU A 61 12.75 -9.18 -21.83
C GLU A 61 12.67 -7.79 -22.47
N ASP A 62 11.60 -7.04 -22.18
CA ASP A 62 11.34 -5.70 -22.74
C ASP A 62 12.22 -4.60 -22.10
N ILE A 63 13.02 -4.96 -21.09
CA ILE A 63 13.94 -4.07 -20.37
C ILE A 63 15.38 -4.25 -20.87
N ASP A 64 15.68 -5.32 -21.60
CA ASP A 64 17.04 -5.61 -22.06
C ASP A 64 17.47 -4.63 -23.15
N TYR A 65 18.66 -4.06 -22.99
CA TYR A 65 19.17 -2.99 -23.85
C TYR A 65 19.66 -3.58 -25.17
N SER A 66 18.92 -3.32 -26.25
CA SER A 66 19.39 -3.57 -27.61
C SER A 66 19.69 -2.22 -28.28
N PRO A 67 20.95 -1.94 -28.70
CA PRO A 67 21.33 -0.67 -29.31
C PRO A 67 20.64 -0.35 -30.65
N TYR A 68 19.76 -1.23 -31.14
CA TYR A 68 19.03 -1.11 -32.40
C TYR A 68 17.50 -1.10 -32.25
N GLU A 69 16.93 -1.09 -31.03
CA GLU A 69 15.47 -1.08 -30.81
C GLU A 69 14.93 0.28 -30.31
N ASP A 70 14.09 0.93 -31.12
CA ASP A 70 13.42 2.20 -30.79
C ASP A 70 12.26 2.08 -29.78
N GLY A 71 11.89 0.85 -29.37
CA GLY A 71 10.75 0.57 -28.47
C GLY A 71 10.99 0.85 -26.98
N GLU A 72 12.24 1.06 -26.58
CA GLU A 72 12.70 1.04 -25.18
C GLU A 72 12.16 2.21 -24.34
N TRP A 73 11.95 3.39 -24.95
CA TRP A 73 11.52 4.59 -24.22
C TRP A 73 10.10 4.47 -23.65
N ARG A 74 9.23 3.68 -24.29
CA ARG A 74 7.84 3.48 -23.85
C ARG A 74 7.78 2.64 -22.58
N VAL A 75 8.57 1.58 -22.52
CA VAL A 75 8.68 0.69 -21.35
C VAL A 75 9.33 1.43 -20.20
N LYS A 76 10.40 2.21 -20.47
CA LYS A 76 11.05 3.08 -19.48
C LYS A 76 10.09 4.13 -18.91
N LEU A 77 9.32 4.80 -19.76
CA LEU A 77 8.32 5.77 -19.32
C LEU A 77 7.20 5.09 -18.51
N TRP A 78 6.75 3.92 -18.93
CA TRP A 78 5.73 3.15 -18.22
C TRP A 78 6.20 2.73 -16.82
N LEU A 79 7.43 2.23 -16.71
CA LEU A 79 8.04 1.85 -15.44
C LEU A 79 8.28 3.08 -14.54
N PHE A 80 8.68 4.20 -15.13
CA PHE A 80 8.80 5.47 -14.42
C PHE A 80 7.46 5.93 -13.85
N LEU A 81 6.38 5.87 -14.63
CA LEU A 81 5.04 6.18 -14.16
C LEU A 81 4.59 5.22 -13.04
N ALA A 82 4.82 3.92 -13.19
CA ALA A 82 4.54 2.93 -12.15
C ALA A 82 5.27 3.26 -10.84
N TYR A 83 6.54 3.66 -10.93
CA TYR A 83 7.34 4.08 -9.79
C TYR A 83 6.78 5.35 -9.12
N VAL A 84 6.43 6.37 -9.90
CA VAL A 84 5.84 7.61 -9.36
C VAL A 84 4.50 7.33 -8.67
N VAL A 85 3.62 6.53 -9.28
CA VAL A 85 2.32 6.16 -8.70
C VAL A 85 2.53 5.37 -7.40
N SER A 86 3.47 4.42 -7.38
CA SER A 86 3.81 3.66 -6.17
C SER A 86 4.34 4.56 -5.06
N PHE A 87 5.22 5.51 -5.39
CA PHE A 87 5.82 6.41 -4.40
C PHE A 87 4.78 7.38 -3.81
N VAL A 88 3.95 8.00 -4.67
CA VAL A 88 2.88 8.90 -4.22
C VAL A 88 1.86 8.16 -3.37
N SER A 89 1.49 6.94 -3.76
CA SER A 89 0.61 6.07 -2.97
C SER A 89 1.18 5.79 -1.58
N LEU A 90 2.45 5.38 -1.50
CA LEU A 90 3.11 5.10 -0.23
C LEU A 90 3.20 6.35 0.66
N ALA A 91 3.60 7.49 0.08
CA ALA A 91 3.65 8.77 0.79
C ALA A 91 2.27 9.22 1.29
N ALA A 92 1.21 9.02 0.49
CA ALA A 92 -0.16 9.33 0.90
C ALA A 92 -0.64 8.40 2.03
N SER A 93 -0.34 7.10 1.96
CA SER A 93 -0.67 6.15 3.03
C SER A 93 0.01 6.52 4.35
N VAL A 94 1.32 6.82 4.32
CA VAL A 94 2.07 7.28 5.51
C VAL A 94 1.56 8.64 5.99
N GLY A 95 1.26 9.57 5.08
CA GLY A 95 0.74 10.89 5.41
C GLY A 95 -0.59 10.82 6.14
N LEU A 96 -1.53 10.00 5.66
CA LEU A 96 -2.80 9.77 6.33
C LEU A 96 -2.61 9.11 7.69
N LEU A 97 -1.72 8.12 7.80
CA LEU A 97 -1.41 7.46 9.07
C LEU A 97 -0.84 8.46 10.10
N VAL A 98 0.04 9.37 9.69
CA VAL A 98 0.58 10.42 10.56
C VAL A 98 -0.50 11.44 10.92
N GLN A 99 -1.34 11.85 9.98
CA GLN A 99 -2.45 12.77 10.25
C GLN A 99 -3.43 12.18 11.26
N ASP A 100 -3.78 10.90 11.12
CA ASP A 100 -4.64 10.20 12.07
C ASP A 100 -3.96 10.12 13.46
N ALA A 101 -2.67 9.77 13.52
CA ALA A 101 -1.92 9.71 14.77
C ALA A 101 -1.79 11.07 15.49
N LEU A 102 -1.78 12.19 14.74
CA LEU A 102 -1.68 13.54 15.29
C LEU A 102 -3.04 14.15 15.62
N THR A 103 -4.07 13.77 14.87
CA THR A 103 -5.45 14.28 15.00
C THR A 103 -6.25 13.48 16.03
N ASP A 104 -5.78 12.31 16.46
CA ASP A 104 -6.26 11.58 17.64
C ASP A 104 -5.89 12.27 18.98
N LYS A 105 -6.02 13.61 19.01
CA LYS A 105 -6.25 14.34 20.24
C LYS A 105 -7.74 14.59 20.33
N GLY A 106 -8.48 13.69 20.96
CA GLY A 106 -9.86 13.97 21.33
C GLY A 106 -9.96 15.25 22.19
N PRO A 107 -10.91 16.15 21.90
CA PRO A 107 -11.44 17.06 22.90
C PRO A 107 -12.91 16.72 23.18
N ARG A 108 -13.21 16.40 24.43
CA ARG A 108 -14.56 16.31 25.00
C ARG A 108 -15.44 17.46 24.49
N PRO A 109 -16.71 17.25 24.13
CA PRO A 109 -17.73 18.26 24.37
C PRO A 109 -18.26 18.05 25.80
N GLY A 110 -17.49 18.50 26.79
CA GLY A 110 -17.84 18.38 28.22
C GLY A 110 -17.40 17.08 28.89
N LEU A 111 -16.49 17.21 29.86
CA LEU A 111 -16.22 16.24 30.94
C LEU A 111 -16.09 14.72 30.62
N ALA A 112 -14.96 14.24 30.05
CA ALA A 112 -14.62 12.79 29.99
C ALA A 112 -13.17 12.49 30.46
N PRO A 113 -12.95 11.91 31.65
CA PRO A 113 -11.63 11.70 32.27
C PRO A 113 -10.64 10.92 31.39
N PRO A 114 -9.31 11.09 31.62
CA PRO A 114 -8.27 10.45 30.82
C PRO A 114 -8.41 8.92 30.80
N ALA A 115 -8.03 8.31 29.68
CA ALA A 115 -8.25 6.92 29.27
C ALA A 115 -7.93 5.83 30.32
N GLY A 116 -7.13 6.13 31.34
CA GLY A 116 -6.91 5.22 32.48
C GLY A 116 -8.14 5.00 33.38
N MET A 117 -9.14 5.89 33.36
CA MET A 117 -10.37 5.73 34.17
C MET A 117 -11.42 4.83 33.52
N ILE A 118 -11.41 4.68 32.19
CA ILE A 118 -12.39 3.85 31.46
C ILE A 118 -12.13 2.36 31.71
N TYR A 119 -10.87 1.97 31.87
CA TYR A 119 -10.49 0.58 32.19
C TYR A 119 -10.94 0.15 33.59
N TRP A 120 -11.06 1.09 34.53
CA TRP A 120 -11.49 0.81 35.90
C TRP A 120 -13.01 0.64 36.03
N THR A 121 -13.79 1.29 35.18
CA THR A 121 -15.27 1.19 35.19
C THR A 121 -15.82 -0.04 34.48
N CYS A 122 -15.12 -0.60 33.48
CA CYS A 122 -15.61 -1.79 32.75
C CYS A 122 -15.31 -3.12 33.43
N HIS A 123 -14.48 -3.15 34.47
CA HIS A 123 -14.05 -4.39 35.11
C HIS A 123 -14.62 -4.60 36.53
N SER A 124 -15.60 -3.77 36.92
CA SER A 124 -16.33 -3.85 38.18
C SER A 124 -17.80 -4.20 37.97
N GLU A 125 -18.05 -5.25 37.18
CA GLU A 125 -19.28 -6.06 37.25
C GLU A 125 -18.90 -7.54 37.30
#